data_AF-A0A6A0HKP3-F1
#
_entry.id   AF-A0A6A0HKP3-F1
#
_cell.length_a   1.000
_cell.length_b   1.000
_cell.length_c   1.000
_cell.angle_alpha   90.00
_cell.angle_beta   90.00
_cell.angle_gamma   90.00
#
_symmetry.space_group_name_H-M   'P 1'
#
loop_
_entity.id
_entity.type
_entity.pdbx_description
1 polymer ?
#
loop_
_entity_poly.entity_id
_entity_poly.type
_entity_poly.pdbx_seq_one_letter_code
_entity_poly.pdbx_strand_id
1 'polypeptide(L)'
;MPIEVKHNIQRITEQEFHEIDYQVTGLAFAIQNEFGRLWREEIYRNELAKRCREVGFANVETEVPVFVSHQGFCKEYFVDLLVQDAIVYELKTVVKLNPEHDKQALNYLFLLGLQHGKLINFRPALVEKRFISTTLFPKDRYEIVFDDKHWVEMDEDSARLKKLVVELLLDWGAFLEANLFQEAIYHFHGGEDQVVREIDVIQKEMRIGKQKIPLLNSRAAHQVTALTKGVESFEEHLSKFVRLTRLNAIQWINRNRHVITVKTIANSSP
;
A
#
# COMPACT_ATOMS: atom_id res chain seq x y z
N MET A 1 -6.57 -19.27 0.01
CA MET A 1 -6.87 -17.96 -0.61
C MET A 1 -5.58 -17.15 -0.62
N PRO A 2 -5.34 -16.29 -1.62
CA PRO A 2 -4.08 -15.53 -1.72
C PRO A 2 -3.93 -14.46 -0.62
N ILE A 3 -5.02 -14.12 0.08
CA ILE A 3 -5.00 -13.29 1.29
C ILE A 3 -5.55 -14.15 2.44
N GLU A 4 -4.78 -14.33 3.50
CA GLU A 4 -5.14 -15.12 4.68
C GLU A 4 -5.18 -14.24 5.92
N VAL A 5 -6.30 -14.32 6.64
CA VAL A 5 -6.54 -13.68 7.93
C VAL A 5 -6.97 -14.77 8.90
N LYS A 6 -6.28 -14.91 10.03
CA LYS A 6 -6.55 -15.97 11.02
C LYS A 6 -7.77 -15.70 11.93
N HIS A 7 -8.46 -14.59 11.70
CA HIS A 7 -9.55 -14.09 12.54
C HIS A 7 -10.87 -14.11 11.77
N ASN A 8 -11.98 -14.34 12.47
CA ASN A 8 -13.30 -14.41 11.87
C ASN A 8 -13.89 -13.01 11.69
N ILE A 9 -13.46 -12.32 10.62
CA ILE A 9 -13.84 -10.93 10.37
C ILE A 9 -15.36 -10.78 10.18
N GLN A 10 -15.94 -9.81 10.88
CA GLN A 10 -17.36 -9.48 10.81
C GLN A 10 -17.56 -8.10 10.19
N ARG A 11 -18.45 -8.00 9.20
CA ARG A 11 -18.87 -6.70 8.69
C ARG A 11 -19.99 -6.14 9.54
N ILE A 12 -19.86 -4.87 9.84
CA ILE A 12 -20.85 -4.09 10.58
C ILE A 12 -21.25 -2.87 9.75
N THR A 13 -22.42 -2.33 10.04
CA THR A 13 -22.90 -1.07 9.49
C THR A 13 -22.09 0.11 10.03
N GLU A 14 -22.17 1.24 9.33
CA GLU A 14 -21.54 2.48 9.80
C GLU A 14 -22.09 2.93 11.17
N GLN A 15 -23.38 2.70 11.43
CA GLN A 15 -23.98 3.03 12.72
C GLN A 15 -23.37 2.19 13.86
N GLU A 16 -23.31 0.86 13.69
CA GLU A 16 -22.70 -0.04 14.66
C GLU A 16 -21.22 0.30 14.90
N PHE A 17 -20.50 0.68 13.82
CA PHE A 17 -19.13 1.18 13.94
C PHE A 17 -19.06 2.37 14.90
N HIS A 18 -19.89 3.41 14.69
CA HIS A 18 -19.83 4.64 15.51
C HIS A 18 -20.20 4.39 16.98
N GLU A 19 -21.09 3.42 17.25
CA GLU A 19 -21.47 3.04 18.62
C GLU A 19 -20.29 2.41 19.40
N ILE A 20 -19.56 1.49 18.78
CA ILE A 20 -18.36 0.87 19.37
C ILE A 20 -17.24 1.89 19.46
N ASP A 21 -17.04 2.64 18.39
CA ASP A 21 -15.96 3.59 18.24
C ASP A 21 -16.05 4.79 19.19
N TYR A 22 -17.26 5.19 19.58
CA TYR A 22 -17.45 6.20 20.62
C TYR A 22 -16.76 5.80 21.92
N GLN A 23 -16.91 4.53 22.33
CA GLN A 23 -16.29 4.02 23.55
C GLN A 23 -14.76 3.90 23.39
N VAL A 24 -14.28 3.29 22.30
CA VAL A 24 -12.83 3.15 22.04
C VAL A 24 -12.13 4.51 21.98
N THR A 25 -12.77 5.49 21.32
CA THR A 25 -12.24 6.86 21.26
C THR A 25 -12.20 7.50 22.65
N GLY A 26 -13.24 7.31 23.47
CA GLY A 26 -13.25 7.78 24.86
C GLY A 26 -12.07 7.23 25.67
N LEU A 27 -11.75 5.93 25.49
CA LEU A 27 -10.58 5.31 26.10
C LEU A 27 -9.27 5.92 25.61
N ALA A 28 -9.13 6.19 24.31
CA ALA A 28 -7.94 6.84 23.76
C ALA A 28 -7.69 8.23 24.39
N PHE A 29 -8.72 9.05 24.57
CA PHE A 29 -8.60 10.34 25.27
C PHE A 29 -8.22 10.16 26.74
N ALA A 30 -8.84 9.20 27.44
CA ALA A 30 -8.51 8.91 28.83
C ALA A 30 -7.04 8.48 28.99
N ILE A 31 -6.52 7.66 28.07
CA ILE A 31 -5.12 7.25 28.04
C ILE A 31 -4.21 8.45 27.83
N GLN A 32 -4.48 9.32 26.86
CA GLN A 32 -3.62 10.49 26.63
C GLN A 32 -3.63 11.46 27.83
N ASN A 33 -4.78 11.62 28.50
CA ASN A 33 -4.89 12.46 29.69
C ASN A 33 -4.06 11.92 30.87
N GLU A 34 -3.95 10.60 31.00
CA GLU A 34 -3.23 9.96 32.09
C GLU A 34 -1.74 9.78 31.77
N PHE A 35 -1.41 9.31 30.57
CA PHE A 35 -0.06 8.92 30.17
C PHE A 35 0.70 10.09 29.50
N GLY A 36 -0.01 11.13 29.08
CA GLY A 36 0.51 12.18 28.22
C GLY A 36 0.67 11.73 26.77
N ARG A 37 1.47 12.47 25.99
CA ARG A 37 1.61 12.38 24.51
C ARG A 37 3.00 11.98 24.01
N LEU A 38 3.87 11.48 24.91
CA LEU A 38 5.29 11.31 24.62
C LEU A 38 5.75 9.86 24.41
N TRP A 39 4.87 8.89 24.59
CA TRP A 39 5.21 7.46 24.48
C TRP A 39 5.31 6.98 23.03
N ARG A 40 5.80 5.75 22.85
CA ARG A 40 5.80 5.04 21.58
C ARG A 40 4.42 4.46 21.28
N GLU A 41 4.16 4.21 20.01
CA GLU A 41 2.91 3.66 19.49
C GLU A 41 2.49 2.37 20.18
N GLU A 42 3.44 1.43 20.36
CA GLU A 42 3.26 0.17 21.07
C GLU A 42 2.65 0.35 22.47
N ILE A 43 3.06 1.39 23.22
CA ILE A 43 2.57 1.62 24.59
C ILE A 43 1.10 2.03 24.54
N TYR A 44 0.72 2.94 23.63
CA TYR A 44 -0.67 3.35 23.47
C TYR A 44 -1.54 2.21 22.95
N ARG A 45 -1.04 1.39 22.03
CA ARG A 45 -1.72 0.21 21.50
C ARG A 45 -2.03 -0.80 22.60
N ASN A 46 -1.02 -1.16 23.40
CA ASN A 46 -1.17 -2.15 24.47
C ASN A 46 -2.16 -1.65 25.54
N GLU A 47 -2.07 -0.38 25.92
CA GLU A 47 -2.99 0.20 26.90
C GLU A 47 -4.42 0.33 26.36
N LEU A 48 -4.59 0.75 25.10
CA LEU A 48 -5.92 0.85 24.48
C LEU A 48 -6.58 -0.53 24.39
N ALA A 49 -5.84 -1.54 23.94
CA ALA A 49 -6.33 -2.92 23.90
C ALA A 49 -6.71 -3.43 25.29
N LYS A 50 -5.89 -3.16 26.30
CA LYS A 50 -6.20 -3.51 27.70
C LYS A 50 -7.51 -2.86 28.16
N ARG A 51 -7.67 -1.54 28.02
CA ARG A 51 -8.89 -0.84 28.45
C ARG A 51 -10.13 -1.29 27.68
N CYS A 52 -9.99 -1.59 26.39
CA CYS A 52 -11.06 -2.17 25.59
C CYS A 52 -11.56 -3.50 26.17
N ARG A 53 -10.65 -4.38 26.61
CA ARG A 53 -11.03 -5.64 27.27
C ARG A 53 -11.69 -5.40 28.63
N GLU A 54 -11.19 -4.44 29.41
CA GLU A 54 -11.74 -4.10 30.73
C GLU A 54 -13.18 -3.55 30.66
N VAL A 55 -13.54 -2.83 29.59
CA VAL A 55 -14.92 -2.36 29.37
C VAL A 55 -15.83 -3.44 28.74
N GLY A 56 -15.33 -4.65 28.53
CA GLY A 56 -16.13 -5.81 28.14
C GLY A 56 -16.22 -6.07 26.63
N PHE A 57 -15.33 -5.51 25.80
CA PHE A 57 -15.27 -5.93 24.40
C PHE A 57 -14.77 -7.38 24.29
N ALA A 58 -15.57 -8.24 23.67
CA ALA A 58 -15.34 -9.69 23.64
C ALA A 58 -14.05 -10.10 22.91
N ASN A 59 -13.78 -9.50 21.75
CA ASN A 59 -12.61 -9.80 20.92
C ASN A 59 -11.79 -8.52 20.72
N VAL A 60 -10.56 -8.50 21.21
CA VAL A 60 -9.66 -7.35 21.11
C VAL A 60 -8.26 -7.88 20.86
N GLU A 61 -7.76 -7.70 19.65
CA GLU A 61 -6.51 -8.29 19.19
C GLU A 61 -5.56 -7.20 18.69
N THR A 62 -4.27 -7.36 18.98
CA THR A 62 -3.23 -6.41 18.60
C THR A 62 -2.23 -7.07 17.68
N GLU A 63 -1.65 -6.30 16.76
CA GLU A 63 -0.70 -6.81 15.76
C GLU A 63 -1.25 -8.03 15.01
N VAL A 64 -2.51 -7.94 14.55
CA VAL A 64 -3.18 -9.04 13.85
C VAL A 64 -2.46 -9.29 12.52
N PRO A 65 -1.88 -10.49 12.31
CA PRO A 65 -1.14 -10.77 11.10
C PRO A 65 -2.09 -11.04 9.92
N VAL A 66 -1.76 -10.46 8.77
CA VAL A 66 -2.42 -10.72 7.48
C VAL A 66 -1.35 -11.11 6.47
N PHE A 67 -1.55 -12.26 5.82
CA PHE A 67 -0.61 -12.81 4.86
C PHE A 67 -1.14 -12.62 3.45
N VAL A 68 -0.34 -12.01 2.58
CA VAL A 68 -0.65 -11.85 1.15
C VAL A 68 0.39 -12.61 0.35
N SER A 69 -0.05 -13.61 -0.41
CA SER A 69 0.81 -14.56 -1.08
C SER A 69 0.47 -14.72 -2.56
N HIS A 70 1.49 -15.04 -3.34
CA HIS A 70 1.39 -15.43 -4.75
C HIS A 70 2.59 -16.30 -5.10
N GLN A 71 2.36 -17.56 -5.50
CA GLN A 71 3.38 -18.47 -6.05
C GLN A 71 4.80 -18.36 -5.43
N GLY A 72 4.96 -18.64 -4.14
CA GLY A 72 6.27 -18.60 -3.47
C GLY A 72 6.67 -17.21 -2.91
N PHE A 73 6.01 -16.13 -3.34
CA PHE A 73 6.04 -14.83 -2.67
C PHE A 73 5.03 -14.79 -1.51
N CYS A 74 5.42 -14.20 -0.38
CA CYS A 74 4.56 -13.91 0.75
C CYS A 74 4.98 -12.60 1.41
N LYS A 75 4.00 -11.74 1.69
CA LYS A 75 4.17 -10.51 2.47
C LYS A 75 3.26 -10.54 3.70
N GLU A 76 3.84 -10.17 4.84
CA GLU A 76 3.14 -10.08 6.12
C GLU A 76 2.80 -8.61 6.43
N TYR A 77 1.57 -8.40 6.88
CA TYR A 77 1.09 -7.13 7.41
C TYR A 77 0.62 -7.33 8.84
N PHE A 78 0.70 -6.28 9.65
CA PHE A 78 0.22 -6.29 11.04
C PHE A 78 -0.77 -5.16 11.23
N VAL A 79 -2.01 -5.50 11.57
CA VAL A 79 -3.03 -4.52 11.95
C VAL A 79 -2.81 -4.16 13.41
N ASP A 80 -2.66 -2.87 13.73
CA ASP A 80 -2.33 -2.44 15.09
C ASP A 80 -3.33 -2.93 16.14
N LEU A 81 -4.63 -2.71 15.91
CA LEU A 81 -5.69 -3.11 16.82
C LEU A 81 -6.96 -3.46 16.03
N LEU A 82 -7.50 -4.65 16.30
CA LEU A 82 -8.77 -5.15 15.80
C LEU A 82 -9.74 -5.32 16.98
N VAL A 83 -10.87 -4.63 16.93
CA VAL A 83 -11.91 -4.70 17.96
C VAL A 83 -13.16 -5.36 17.39
N GLN A 84 -13.74 -6.30 18.15
CA GLN A 84 -14.91 -7.09 17.82
C GLN A 84 -14.86 -7.78 16.45
N ASP A 85 -13.66 -8.18 16.01
CA ASP A 85 -13.39 -8.74 14.67
C ASP A 85 -13.90 -7.86 13.50
N ALA A 86 -14.22 -6.59 13.74
CA ALA A 86 -14.99 -5.77 12.81
C ALA A 86 -14.37 -4.39 12.57
N ILE A 87 -13.59 -3.88 13.52
CA ILE A 87 -13.08 -2.51 13.46
C ILE A 87 -11.56 -2.48 13.55
N VAL A 88 -10.96 -1.93 12.50
CA VAL A 88 -9.52 -1.63 12.46
C VAL A 88 -9.25 -0.27 13.10
N TYR A 89 -8.32 -0.26 14.03
CA TYR A 89 -7.70 0.95 14.55
C TYR A 89 -6.22 0.96 14.17
N GLU A 90 -5.83 1.94 13.37
CA GLU A 90 -4.43 2.24 13.05
C GLU A 90 -3.95 3.33 14.01
N LEU A 91 -2.88 3.08 14.75
CA LEU A 91 -2.37 4.00 15.76
C LEU A 91 -1.15 4.74 15.23
N LYS A 92 -0.97 5.99 15.66
CA LYS A 92 0.20 6.81 15.35
C LYS A 92 0.67 7.63 16.54
N THR A 93 1.97 7.92 16.54
CA THR A 93 2.58 8.88 17.47
C THR A 93 3.41 9.93 16.72
N VAL A 94 2.86 10.47 15.64
CA VAL A 94 3.51 11.40 14.71
C VAL A 94 3.02 12.83 14.87
N VAL A 95 3.87 13.83 14.60
CA VAL A 95 3.51 15.26 14.80
C VAL A 95 2.24 15.65 14.04
N LYS A 96 2.06 15.13 12.83
CA LYS A 96 0.89 15.36 11.99
C LYS A 96 0.61 14.14 11.13
N LEU A 97 -0.66 13.75 11.04
CA LEU A 97 -1.08 12.71 10.11
C LEU A 97 -0.98 13.19 8.65
N ASN A 98 -0.47 12.33 7.77
CA ASN A 98 -0.29 12.57 6.34
C ASN A 98 -1.10 11.55 5.51
N PRO A 99 -1.23 11.75 4.18
CA PRO A 99 -2.01 10.85 3.31
C PRO A 99 -1.51 9.40 3.26
N GLU A 100 -0.25 9.11 3.58
CA GLU A 100 0.25 7.73 3.62
C GLU A 100 -0.34 6.94 4.79
N HIS A 101 -0.61 7.60 5.93
CA HIS A 101 -1.30 6.95 7.04
C HIS A 101 -2.75 6.60 6.68
N ASP A 102 -3.44 7.48 5.95
CA ASP A 102 -4.81 7.21 5.48
C ASP A 102 -4.82 6.02 4.49
N LYS A 103 -3.82 5.94 3.59
CA LYS A 103 -3.63 4.81 2.67
C LYS A 103 -3.32 3.51 3.41
N GLN A 104 -2.50 3.54 4.45
CA GLN A 104 -2.18 2.37 5.26
C GLN A 104 -3.43 1.80 5.94
N ALA A 105 -4.20 2.66 6.62
CA ALA A 105 -5.47 2.26 7.24
C ALA A 105 -6.45 1.69 6.20
N LEU A 106 -6.58 2.33 5.04
CA LEU A 106 -7.43 1.86 3.95
C LEU A 106 -6.96 0.52 3.37
N ASN A 107 -5.65 0.27 3.30
CA ASN A 107 -5.08 -1.02 2.86
C ASN A 107 -5.52 -2.15 3.80
N TYR A 108 -5.52 -1.94 5.12
CA TYR A 108 -6.05 -2.94 6.06
C TYR A 108 -7.53 -3.23 5.87
N LEU A 109 -8.35 -2.21 5.58
CA LEU A 109 -9.76 -2.43 5.25
C LEU A 109 -9.92 -3.32 4.02
N PHE A 110 -9.12 -3.11 2.97
CA PHE A 110 -9.14 -3.95 1.78
C PHE A 110 -8.64 -5.38 2.04
N LEU A 111 -7.59 -5.54 2.84
CA LEU A 111 -7.01 -6.84 3.18
C LEU A 111 -7.98 -7.69 4.01
N LEU A 112 -8.67 -7.08 4.98
CA LEU A 112 -9.64 -7.76 5.85
C LEU A 112 -11.04 -7.84 5.22
N GLY A 113 -11.31 -7.09 4.15
CA GLY A 113 -12.63 -6.99 3.55
C GLY A 113 -13.65 -6.26 4.44
N LEU A 114 -13.16 -5.29 5.23
CA LEU A 114 -13.93 -4.39 6.09
C LEU A 114 -14.20 -3.06 5.39
N GLN A 115 -15.19 -2.31 5.89
CA GLN A 115 -15.61 -1.03 5.31
C GLN A 115 -15.26 0.17 6.19
N HIS A 116 -15.00 -0.06 7.47
CA HIS A 116 -14.87 0.99 8.47
C HIS A 116 -13.66 0.75 9.35
N GLY A 117 -12.91 1.83 9.61
CA GLY A 117 -11.78 1.83 10.50
C GLY A 117 -11.49 3.24 10.97
N LYS A 118 -10.48 3.37 11.84
CA LYS A 118 -10.07 4.66 12.37
C LYS A 118 -8.57 4.75 12.50
N LEU A 119 -8.06 5.94 12.18
CA LEU A 119 -6.70 6.35 12.48
C LEU A 119 -6.70 7.20 13.75
N ILE A 120 -5.87 6.85 14.74
CA ILE A 120 -5.75 7.55 16.03
C ILE A 120 -4.30 8.00 16.22
N ASN A 121 -4.08 9.30 16.43
CA ASN A 121 -2.76 9.87 16.67
C ASN A 121 -2.65 10.48 18.07
N PHE A 122 -1.75 9.94 18.88
CA PHE A 122 -1.56 10.30 20.30
C PHE A 122 -0.50 11.40 20.52
N ARG A 123 0.23 11.81 19.48
CA ARG A 123 1.30 12.81 19.59
C ARG A 123 0.85 14.27 19.65
N PRO A 124 -0.26 14.71 19.02
CA PRO A 124 -0.71 16.10 19.14
C PRO A 124 -1.16 16.42 20.58
N ALA A 125 -1.48 17.69 20.85
CA ALA A 125 -1.90 18.13 22.20
C ALA A 125 -3.21 17.46 22.67
N LEU A 126 -4.06 17.09 21.72
CA LEU A 126 -5.27 16.30 21.90
C LEU A 126 -5.21 15.14 20.92
N VAL A 127 -5.83 14.01 21.25
CA VAL A 127 -5.95 12.86 20.34
C VAL A 127 -6.55 13.34 19.01
N GLU A 128 -5.75 13.25 17.94
CA GLU A 128 -6.22 13.49 16.57
C GLU A 128 -6.79 12.17 16.04
N LYS A 129 -7.97 12.21 15.43
CA LYS A 129 -8.66 11.03 14.91
C LYS A 129 -9.21 11.28 13.52
N ARG A 130 -9.16 10.26 12.66
CA ARG A 130 -9.77 10.29 11.33
C ARG A 130 -10.57 9.01 11.09
N PHE A 131 -11.83 9.17 10.71
CA PHE A 131 -12.63 8.06 10.23
C PHE A 131 -12.15 7.67 8.83
N ILE A 132 -11.88 6.38 8.63
CA ILE A 132 -11.46 5.82 7.36
C ILE A 132 -12.54 4.85 6.92
N SER A 133 -13.03 5.03 5.70
CA SER A 133 -14.08 4.16 5.17
C SER A 133 -13.91 3.88 3.68
N THR A 134 -14.54 2.80 3.25
CA THR A 134 -14.65 2.42 1.85
C THR A 134 -16.04 1.85 1.58
N THR A 135 -16.56 2.14 0.39
CA THR A 135 -17.80 1.53 -0.11
C THR A 135 -17.54 0.24 -0.88
N LEU A 136 -16.27 -0.11 -1.11
CA LEU A 136 -15.88 -1.27 -1.90
C LEU A 136 -15.95 -2.55 -1.06
N PHE A 137 -16.54 -3.59 -1.66
CA PHE A 137 -16.49 -4.96 -1.19
C PHE A 137 -15.31 -5.70 -1.83
N PRO A 138 -14.85 -6.84 -1.24
CA PRO A 138 -13.72 -7.58 -1.76
C PRO A 138 -13.82 -7.97 -3.23
N LYS A 139 -15.04 -8.28 -3.71
CA LYS A 139 -15.31 -8.62 -5.11
C LYS A 139 -15.04 -7.45 -6.07
N ASP A 140 -15.29 -6.22 -5.63
CA ASP A 140 -15.20 -5.03 -6.48
C ASP A 140 -13.73 -4.75 -6.88
N ARG A 141 -12.77 -5.24 -6.08
CA ARG A 141 -11.33 -5.13 -6.39
C ARG A 141 -10.95 -5.87 -7.67
N TYR A 142 -11.73 -6.86 -8.09
CA TYR A 142 -11.46 -7.65 -9.29
C TYR A 142 -12.16 -7.10 -10.54
N GLU A 143 -12.99 -6.05 -10.38
CA GLU A 143 -13.61 -5.34 -11.50
C GLU A 143 -12.59 -4.39 -12.14
N ILE A 144 -11.67 -4.96 -12.92
CA ILE A 144 -10.52 -4.26 -13.48
C ILE A 144 -10.72 -3.99 -14.97
N VAL A 145 -10.43 -2.76 -15.39
CA VAL A 145 -10.22 -2.36 -16.78
C VAL A 145 -8.72 -2.26 -17.02
N PHE A 146 -8.22 -3.07 -17.93
CA PHE A 146 -6.80 -3.09 -18.30
C PHE A 146 -6.59 -2.26 -19.57
N ASP A 147 -5.77 -1.21 -19.49
CA ASP A 147 -5.40 -0.36 -20.62
C ASP A 147 -3.94 -0.59 -20.99
N ASP A 148 -3.73 -1.31 -22.09
CA ASP A 148 -2.43 -1.66 -22.63
C ASP A 148 -2.18 -1.11 -24.04
N LYS A 149 -2.97 -0.12 -24.46
CA LYS A 149 -2.87 0.47 -25.82
C LYS A 149 -1.49 0.99 -26.17
N HIS A 150 -0.74 1.43 -25.15
CA HIS A 150 0.62 1.97 -25.28
C HIS A 150 1.69 1.03 -24.71
N TRP A 151 1.35 -0.24 -24.50
CA TRP A 151 2.32 -1.27 -24.17
C TRP A 151 3.02 -1.76 -25.44
N VAL A 152 4.34 -1.78 -25.39
CA VAL A 152 5.19 -2.41 -26.39
C VAL A 152 5.95 -3.54 -25.71
N GLU A 153 5.70 -4.76 -26.17
CA GLU A 153 6.49 -5.92 -25.79
C GLU A 153 7.85 -5.83 -26.48
N MET A 154 8.87 -5.43 -25.72
CA MET A 154 10.20 -5.15 -26.24
C MET A 154 11.05 -6.42 -26.37
N ASP A 155 10.84 -7.35 -25.46
CA ASP A 155 11.59 -8.58 -25.25
C ASP A 155 10.80 -9.53 -24.32
N GLU A 156 11.35 -10.72 -24.08
CA GLU A 156 10.75 -11.71 -23.19
C GLU A 156 10.58 -11.21 -21.75
N ASP A 157 11.47 -10.34 -21.25
CA ASP A 157 11.36 -9.82 -19.89
C ASP A 157 10.15 -8.92 -19.74
N SER A 158 9.89 -8.06 -20.74
CA SER A 158 8.67 -7.23 -20.76
C SER A 158 7.41 -8.10 -20.85
N ALA A 159 7.42 -9.15 -21.68
CA ALA A 159 6.31 -10.11 -21.77
C ALA A 159 6.04 -10.78 -20.42
N ARG A 160 7.10 -11.25 -19.75
CA ARG A 160 7.05 -11.88 -18.42
C ARG A 160 6.53 -10.91 -17.36
N LEU A 161 6.99 -9.66 -17.34
CA LEU A 161 6.52 -8.63 -16.41
C LEU A 161 5.02 -8.38 -16.56
N LYS A 162 4.52 -8.20 -17.79
CA LYS A 162 3.08 -7.97 -18.03
C LYS A 162 2.26 -9.16 -17.57
N LYS A 163 2.70 -10.38 -17.90
CA LYS A 163 2.04 -11.61 -17.45
C LYS A 163 1.99 -11.70 -15.92
N LEU A 164 3.11 -11.47 -15.24
CA LEU A 164 3.17 -11.48 -13.77
C LEU A 164 2.21 -10.45 -13.17
N VAL A 165 2.19 -9.21 -13.69
CA VAL A 165 1.26 -8.18 -13.19
C VAL A 165 -0.19 -8.61 -13.32
N VAL A 166 -0.57 -9.25 -14.43
CA VAL A 166 -1.93 -9.80 -14.61
C VAL A 166 -2.21 -10.91 -13.59
N GLU A 167 -1.27 -11.83 -13.37
CA GLU A 167 -1.41 -12.91 -12.39
C GLU A 167 -1.56 -12.37 -10.95
N LEU A 168 -0.76 -11.37 -10.57
CA LEU A 168 -0.87 -10.69 -9.28
C LEU A 168 -2.23 -10.00 -9.11
N LEU A 169 -2.76 -9.37 -10.16
CA LEU A 169 -4.08 -8.72 -10.12
C LEU A 169 -5.23 -9.74 -10.04
N LEU A 170 -5.08 -10.92 -10.65
CA LEU A 170 -6.05 -12.00 -10.53
C LEU A 170 -6.13 -12.56 -9.11
N ASP A 171 -5.01 -12.62 -8.41
CA ASP A 171 -4.99 -13.08 -7.02
C ASP A 171 -5.41 -11.99 -6.04
N TRP A 172 -4.86 -10.78 -6.18
CA TRP A 172 -4.96 -9.74 -5.15
C TRP A 172 -6.00 -8.66 -5.44
N GLY A 173 -6.47 -8.57 -6.68
CA GLY A 173 -7.31 -7.47 -7.16
C GLY A 173 -6.56 -6.13 -7.22
N ALA A 174 -7.29 -5.08 -7.57
CA ALA A 174 -6.84 -3.70 -7.50
C ALA A 174 -6.88 -3.16 -6.05
N PHE A 175 -6.54 -1.88 -5.88
CA PHE A 175 -6.63 -1.09 -4.63
C PHE A 175 -5.64 -1.38 -3.50
N LEU A 176 -5.02 -2.56 -3.43
CA LEU A 176 -3.92 -2.78 -2.47
C LEU A 176 -2.73 -1.86 -2.76
N GLU A 177 -1.85 -1.69 -1.78
CA GLU A 177 -0.71 -0.77 -1.85
C GLU A 177 0.26 -1.05 -3.01
N ALA A 178 0.88 0.01 -3.57
CA ALA A 178 1.82 -0.09 -4.68
C ALA A 178 2.99 -1.05 -4.38
N ASN A 179 3.50 -0.93 -3.16
CA ASN A 179 4.70 -1.60 -2.69
C ASN A 179 4.55 -3.13 -2.63
N LEU A 180 3.36 -3.66 -2.32
CA LEU A 180 3.08 -5.10 -2.40
C LEU A 180 3.45 -5.72 -3.76
N PHE A 181 3.00 -5.08 -4.84
CA PHE A 181 3.26 -5.57 -6.19
C PHE A 181 4.72 -5.36 -6.59
N GLN A 182 5.33 -4.27 -6.13
CA GLN A 182 6.74 -3.99 -6.38
C GLN A 182 7.62 -5.09 -5.76
N GLU A 183 7.41 -5.40 -4.47
CA GLU A 183 8.14 -6.47 -3.78
C GLU A 183 7.93 -7.83 -4.44
N ALA A 184 6.71 -8.12 -4.90
CA ALA A 184 6.40 -9.35 -5.64
C ALA A 184 7.18 -9.42 -6.96
N ILE A 185 7.16 -8.34 -7.74
CA ILE A 185 7.93 -8.27 -8.99
C ILE A 185 9.42 -8.44 -8.70
N TYR A 186 9.95 -7.82 -7.65
CA TYR A 186 11.35 -7.97 -7.27
C TYR A 186 11.69 -9.42 -6.93
N HIS A 187 10.84 -10.11 -6.16
CA HIS A 187 11.00 -11.52 -5.83
C HIS A 187 11.12 -12.39 -7.08
N PHE A 188 10.21 -12.24 -8.05
CA PHE A 188 10.23 -13.04 -9.29
C PHE A 188 11.33 -12.64 -10.28
N HIS A 189 12.01 -11.51 -10.06
CA HIS A 189 13.16 -11.06 -10.85
C HIS A 189 14.50 -11.23 -10.12
N GLY A 190 14.56 -12.11 -9.12
CA GLY A 190 15.80 -12.50 -8.43
C GLY A 190 16.10 -11.74 -7.15
N GLY A 191 15.15 -10.96 -6.63
CA GLY A 191 15.25 -10.20 -5.40
C GLY A 191 15.68 -8.74 -5.61
N GLU A 192 15.42 -7.91 -4.60
CA GLU A 192 15.65 -6.46 -4.65
C GLU A 192 17.09 -6.09 -5.01
N ASP A 193 18.09 -6.79 -4.45
CA ASP A 193 19.52 -6.51 -4.72
C ASP A 193 19.94 -6.79 -6.19
N GLN A 194 19.22 -7.67 -6.88
CA GLN A 194 19.45 -7.97 -8.29
C GLN A 194 18.72 -6.97 -9.18
N VAL A 195 17.52 -6.56 -8.76
CA VAL A 195 16.62 -5.71 -9.53
C VAL A 195 16.98 -4.24 -9.41
N VAL A 196 17.19 -3.73 -8.19
CA VAL A 196 17.44 -2.31 -7.92
C VAL A 196 18.93 -2.01 -8.10
N ARG A 197 19.27 -1.45 -9.26
CA ARG A 197 20.66 -1.21 -9.66
C ARG A 197 20.92 0.27 -9.89
N GLU A 198 22.17 0.67 -9.68
CA GLU A 198 22.64 1.99 -10.07
C GLU A 198 22.87 2.05 -11.58
N ILE A 199 22.30 3.06 -12.23
CA ILE A 199 22.58 3.42 -13.62
C ILE A 199 23.18 4.80 -13.70
N ASP A 200 23.95 5.05 -14.76
CA ASP A 200 24.54 6.35 -15.02
C ASP A 200 23.48 7.36 -15.49
N VAL A 201 23.54 8.56 -14.90
CA VAL A 201 22.80 9.73 -15.39
C VAL A 201 23.72 10.53 -16.30
N ILE A 202 23.25 10.84 -17.51
CA ILE A 202 24.04 11.42 -18.60
C ILE A 202 23.39 12.71 -19.07
N GLN A 203 24.20 13.76 -19.22
CA GLN A 203 23.79 15.03 -19.81
C GLN A 203 24.88 15.50 -20.77
N LYS A 204 24.51 15.80 -22.03
CA LYS A 204 25.45 16.20 -23.09
C LYS A 204 26.68 15.27 -23.18
N GLU A 205 26.42 13.96 -23.22
CA GLU A 205 27.44 12.89 -23.26
C GLU A 205 28.34 12.76 -22.03
N MET A 206 28.22 13.66 -21.05
CA MET A 206 28.94 13.56 -19.79
C MET A 206 28.11 12.83 -18.74
N ARG A 207 28.74 11.90 -18.03
CA ARG A 207 28.17 11.29 -16.83
C ARG A 207 28.17 12.31 -15.70
N ILE A 208 26.99 12.61 -15.15
CA ILE A 208 26.82 13.58 -14.06
C ILE A 208 26.57 12.91 -12.70
N GLY A 209 26.21 11.63 -12.68
CA GLY A 209 25.94 10.92 -11.45
C GLY A 209 25.43 9.50 -11.68
N LYS A 210 24.87 8.92 -10.62
CA LYS A 210 24.23 7.61 -10.63
C LYS A 210 22.87 7.71 -9.94
N GLN A 211 21.93 6.89 -10.38
CA GLN A 211 20.61 6.78 -9.80
C GLN A 211 20.21 5.32 -9.67
N LYS A 212 19.63 4.94 -8.52
CA LYS A 212 19.05 3.61 -8.34
C LYS A 212 17.70 3.54 -9.05
N ILE A 213 17.47 2.46 -9.78
CA ILE A 213 16.20 2.15 -10.40
C ILE A 213 16.02 0.61 -10.47
N PRO A 214 14.79 0.10 -10.30
CA PRO A 214 14.47 -1.30 -10.62
C PRO A 214 14.61 -1.59 -12.12
N LEU A 215 15.71 -2.27 -12.46
CA LEU A 215 15.94 -2.77 -13.81
C LEU A 215 15.04 -3.97 -14.09
N LEU A 216 14.50 -3.99 -15.30
CA LEU A 216 13.89 -5.19 -15.87
C LEU A 216 14.98 -6.06 -16.51
N ASN A 217 15.91 -5.43 -17.22
CA ASN A 217 17.12 -6.04 -17.77
C ASN A 217 18.21 -4.98 -18.02
N SER A 218 19.24 -5.33 -18.80
CA SER A 218 20.36 -4.42 -19.08
C SER A 218 20.00 -3.14 -19.85
N ARG A 219 18.82 -3.08 -20.50
CA ARG A 219 18.40 -1.96 -21.36
C ARG A 219 17.04 -1.37 -20.98
N ALA A 220 16.26 -2.01 -20.11
CA ALA A 220 14.96 -1.53 -19.68
C ALA A 220 14.83 -1.55 -18.15
N ALA A 221 14.06 -0.61 -17.63
CA ALA A 221 13.62 -0.60 -16.25
C ALA A 221 12.11 -0.81 -16.17
N HIS A 222 11.58 -0.99 -14.96
CA HIS A 222 10.14 -1.03 -14.71
C HIS A 222 9.77 -0.08 -13.58
N GLN A 223 8.52 0.35 -13.52
CA GLN A 223 8.02 1.19 -12.44
C GLN A 223 6.59 0.79 -12.11
N VAL A 224 6.28 0.67 -10.82
CA VAL A 224 4.92 0.40 -10.35
C VAL A 224 4.44 1.59 -9.53
N THR A 225 3.22 2.05 -9.80
CA THR A 225 2.60 3.15 -9.08
C THR A 225 1.11 2.90 -8.83
N ALA A 226 0.52 3.70 -7.93
CA ALA A 226 -0.93 3.76 -7.69
C ALA A 226 -1.43 5.21 -7.75
N LEU A 227 -1.02 5.94 -8.80
CA LEU A 227 -1.31 7.36 -8.97
C LEU A 227 -2.76 7.54 -9.45
N THR A 228 -3.52 8.34 -8.70
CA THR A 228 -4.91 8.74 -9.04
C THR A 228 -4.98 10.18 -9.56
N LYS A 229 -3.91 10.97 -9.36
CA LYS A 229 -3.74 12.35 -9.79
C LYS A 229 -2.34 12.54 -10.33
N GLY A 230 -2.15 13.49 -11.25
CA GLY A 230 -0.84 13.80 -11.82
C GLY A 230 -0.24 12.67 -12.67
N VAL A 231 -1.08 11.78 -13.22
CA VAL A 231 -0.65 10.62 -14.02
C VAL A 231 0.16 11.08 -15.24
N GLU A 232 -0.36 12.04 -16.01
CA GLU A 232 0.33 12.60 -17.19
C GLU A 232 1.66 13.27 -16.81
N SER A 233 1.65 14.08 -15.75
CA SER A 233 2.88 14.73 -15.26
C SER A 233 3.94 13.70 -14.85
N PHE A 234 3.54 12.62 -14.16
CA PHE A 234 4.46 11.55 -13.80
C PHE A 234 5.02 10.83 -15.03
N GLU A 235 4.20 10.60 -16.05
CA GLU A 235 4.64 10.04 -17.33
C GLU A 235 5.71 10.92 -18.00
N GLU A 236 5.53 12.24 -18.01
CA GLU A 236 6.54 13.17 -18.51
C GLU A 236 7.84 13.09 -17.72
N HIS A 237 7.77 12.89 -16.41
CA HIS A 237 8.95 12.69 -15.57
C HIS A 237 9.68 11.40 -15.92
N LEU A 238 8.98 10.30 -16.16
CA LEU A 238 9.59 9.05 -16.65
C LEU A 238 10.24 9.26 -18.03
N SER A 239 9.58 9.99 -18.91
CA SER A 239 10.11 10.30 -20.25
C SER A 239 11.41 11.10 -20.17
N LYS A 240 11.46 12.12 -19.30
CA LYS A 240 12.67 12.91 -19.02
C LYS A 240 13.76 12.05 -18.38
N PHE A 241 13.39 11.14 -17.48
CA PHE A 241 14.32 10.21 -16.84
C PHE A 241 15.02 9.33 -17.87
N VAL A 242 14.25 8.68 -18.75
CA VAL A 242 14.79 7.77 -19.78
C VAL A 242 15.80 8.51 -20.68
N ARG A 243 15.49 9.75 -21.11
CA ARG A 243 16.38 10.59 -21.94
C ARG A 243 17.72 10.92 -21.29
N LEU A 244 17.78 10.94 -19.95
CA LEU A 244 19.01 11.23 -19.19
C LEU A 244 19.75 9.96 -18.79
N THR A 245 19.44 8.81 -19.38
CA THR A 245 20.06 7.51 -19.06
C THR A 245 20.38 6.73 -20.33
N ARG A 246 21.01 5.57 -20.18
CA ARG A 246 21.22 4.61 -21.28
C ARG A 246 20.06 3.61 -21.44
N LEU A 247 18.95 3.80 -20.72
CA LEU A 247 17.79 2.94 -20.86
C LEU A 247 17.11 3.20 -22.22
N ASN A 248 16.67 2.12 -22.85
CA ASN A 248 15.83 2.16 -24.03
C ASN A 248 14.38 2.49 -23.64
N ALA A 249 13.92 2.02 -22.47
CA ALA A 249 12.58 2.30 -21.98
C ALA A 249 12.41 2.05 -20.48
N ILE A 250 11.29 2.54 -19.96
CA ILE A 250 10.70 2.10 -18.68
C ILE A 250 9.34 1.45 -18.97
N GLN A 251 9.13 0.21 -18.51
CA GLN A 251 7.82 -0.43 -18.47
C GLN A 251 7.06 0.03 -17.22
N TRP A 252 6.09 0.91 -17.41
CA TRP A 252 5.34 1.53 -16.33
C TRP A 252 3.97 0.88 -16.14
N ILE A 253 3.68 0.47 -14.91
CA ILE A 253 2.38 -0.06 -14.48
C ILE A 253 1.78 0.91 -13.46
N ASN A 254 0.72 1.61 -13.85
CA ASN A 254 -0.04 2.47 -12.94
C ASN A 254 -1.38 1.85 -12.59
N ARG A 255 -1.60 1.62 -11.29
CA ARG A 255 -2.84 1.08 -10.75
C ARG A 255 -3.73 2.20 -10.21
N ASN A 256 -4.55 2.78 -11.08
CA ASN A 256 -5.49 3.82 -10.71
C ASN A 256 -6.86 3.21 -10.41
N ARG A 257 -7.04 2.73 -9.18
CA ARG A 257 -8.29 2.07 -8.75
C ARG A 257 -8.61 0.91 -9.71
N HIS A 258 -9.80 0.91 -10.31
CA HIS A 258 -10.22 -0.11 -11.29
C HIS A 258 -9.47 -0.05 -12.62
N VAL A 259 -8.79 1.05 -12.95
CA VAL A 259 -8.06 1.19 -14.21
C VAL A 259 -6.59 0.85 -13.99
N ILE A 260 -6.12 -0.20 -14.65
CA ILE A 260 -4.72 -0.59 -14.66
C ILE A 260 -4.13 -0.20 -16.01
N THR A 261 -3.32 0.85 -16.03
CA THR A 261 -2.61 1.28 -17.24
C THR A 261 -1.24 0.65 -17.25
N VAL A 262 -0.91 -0.03 -18.34
CA VAL A 262 0.46 -0.48 -18.63
C VAL A 262 0.98 0.21 -19.87
N LYS A 263 2.20 0.74 -19.79
CA LYS A 263 2.74 1.61 -20.83
C LYS A 263 4.25 1.47 -20.94
N THR A 264 4.76 1.48 -22.17
CA THR A 264 6.19 1.54 -22.44
C THR A 264 6.60 2.99 -22.66
N ILE A 265 7.40 3.53 -21.75
CA ILE A 265 7.99 4.87 -21.85
C ILE A 265 9.34 4.74 -22.55
N ALA A 266 9.32 4.84 -23.88
CA ALA A 266 10.51 4.66 -24.71
C ALA A 266 11.39 5.92 -24.75
N ASN A 267 12.69 5.71 -24.96
CA ASN A 267 13.63 6.77 -25.29
C ASN A 267 13.37 7.21 -26.73
N SER A 268 12.46 8.17 -26.91
CA SER A 268 12.37 8.89 -28.17
C SER A 268 13.61 9.77 -28.28
N SER A 269 14.56 9.40 -29.15
CA SER A 269 15.61 10.34 -29.57
C SER A 269 14.94 11.64 -30.03
N PRO A 270 15.46 12.81 -29.65
CA PRO A 270 15.02 14.07 -30.24
C PRO A 270 15.23 14.08 -31.77
#